data_AF-A0A1B6EIQ9-F1
#
_entry.id   AF-A0A1B6EIQ9-F1
#
_cell.length_a   1.000
_cell.length_b   1.000
_cell.length_c   1.000
_cell.angle_alpha   90.00
_cell.angle_beta   90.00
_cell.angle_gamma   90.00
#
_symmetry.space_group_name_H-M   'P 1'
#
loop_
_entity.id
_entity.type
_entity.pdbx_description
1 polymer ?
#
loop_
_entity_poly.entity_id
_entity_poly.type
_entity_poly.pdbx_seq_one_letter_code
_entity_poly.pdbx_strand_id
1 'polypeptide(L)'
;MAMLSFLIKNLTETMVNSHITLNRIIQQRQILNTVSKKMMETNTKDSGDNYTDEFRVLDLKKITTREKRPQRQRMKFEVPPPRTTLMKEDQDWTNVWPGPRTFHPAVVPLPIRQGHNKKKAAPGKYANAELMKIPNFLHLTPPAIEKHCKAIKKYCTQWPTGLETDDKCAQHFPVEVITSDYCHSSPTIRDPLARIVTIKFPLSKLPLDKHAKDKILRLLGNHYDEKSDLVTITTDRCPLRQQNYEYAMYLLTALFHESWRFESWEKEKSLDDMEYYEWETNQSYQNVISLLSQTYSDLDMNSLPEEWTHKLKEYKAAIELLFNNSRDEDVSKIDQYKAASIKLLF
;
A
#
# COMPACT_ATOMS: atom_id res chain seq x y z
N MET A 1 -33.94 -4.87 -40.54
CA MET A 1 -35.24 -5.22 -39.92
C MET A 1 -35.20 -5.24 -38.39
N ALA A 2 -34.20 -5.84 -37.73
CA ALA A 2 -34.17 -5.95 -36.25
C ALA A 2 -33.97 -4.62 -35.49
N MET A 3 -33.13 -3.70 -35.97
CA MET A 3 -32.92 -2.40 -35.28
C MET A 3 -34.15 -1.48 -35.32
N LEU A 4 -34.89 -1.46 -36.44
CA LEU A 4 -36.12 -0.68 -36.59
C LEU A 4 -37.22 -1.17 -35.62
N SER A 5 -37.34 -2.50 -35.46
CA SER A 5 -38.25 -3.10 -34.48
C SER A 5 -37.92 -2.73 -33.03
N PHE A 6 -36.64 -2.63 -32.68
CA PHE A 6 -36.21 -2.26 -31.32
C PHE A 6 -36.47 -0.77 -31.00
N LEU A 7 -36.19 0.11 -31.97
CA LEU A 7 -36.46 1.54 -31.83
C LEU A 7 -37.96 1.83 -31.72
N ILE A 8 -38.80 1.16 -32.51
CA ILE A 8 -40.26 1.32 -32.44
C ILE A 8 -40.79 0.85 -31.08
N LYS A 9 -40.32 -0.29 -30.55
CA LYS A 9 -40.73 -0.77 -29.22
C LYS A 9 -40.35 0.22 -28.10
N ASN A 10 -39.13 0.73 -28.09
CA ASN A 10 -38.70 1.69 -27.07
C ASN A 10 -39.45 3.04 -27.16
N LEU A 11 -39.76 3.50 -28.37
CA LEU A 11 -40.59 4.70 -28.56
C LEU A 11 -42.03 4.47 -28.10
N THR A 12 -42.61 3.29 -28.35
CA THR A 12 -43.96 2.96 -27.84
C THR A 12 -43.99 2.85 -26.32
N GLU A 13 -42.97 2.26 -25.68
CA GLU A 13 -42.92 2.13 -24.21
C GLU A 13 -42.71 3.49 -23.53
N THR A 14 -41.91 4.38 -24.11
CA THR A 14 -41.71 5.73 -23.59
C THR A 14 -42.96 6.60 -23.74
N MET A 15 -43.71 6.46 -24.85
CA MET A 15 -45.00 7.14 -25.03
C MET A 15 -46.10 6.60 -24.11
N VAL A 16 -46.15 5.29 -23.86
CA VAL A 16 -47.10 4.71 -22.90
C VAL A 16 -46.81 5.19 -21.48
N ASN A 17 -45.53 5.23 -21.08
CA ASN A 17 -45.14 5.72 -19.76
C ASN A 17 -45.42 7.22 -19.57
N SER A 18 -45.25 8.05 -20.61
CA SER A 18 -45.59 9.48 -20.54
C SER A 18 -47.10 9.73 -20.47
N HIS A 19 -47.92 8.93 -21.17
CA HIS A 19 -49.38 9.00 -21.04
C HIS A 19 -49.87 8.57 -19.66
N ILE A 20 -49.25 7.55 -19.05
CA ILE A 20 -49.59 7.10 -17.69
C ILE A 20 -49.25 8.18 -16.65
N THR A 21 -48.12 8.88 -16.78
CA THR A 21 -47.75 9.96 -15.86
C THR A 21 -48.64 11.19 -16.03
N LEU A 22 -48.99 11.58 -17.27
CA LEU A 22 -49.94 12.65 -17.53
C LEU A 22 -51.33 12.36 -16.95
N ASN A 23 -51.84 11.13 -17.11
CA ASN A 23 -53.14 10.75 -16.55
C ASN A 23 -53.14 10.75 -15.01
N ARG A 24 -52.03 10.36 -14.37
CA ARG A 24 -51.86 10.50 -12.90
C ARG A 24 -51.89 11.95 -12.45
N ILE A 25 -51.24 12.85 -13.18
CA ILE A 25 -51.22 14.29 -12.86
C ILE A 25 -52.62 14.90 -13.03
N ILE A 26 -53.35 14.51 -14.08
CA ILE A 26 -54.73 14.96 -14.32
C ILE A 26 -55.67 14.47 -13.21
N GLN A 27 -55.57 13.20 -12.80
CA GLN A 27 -56.34 12.67 -11.68
C GLN A 27 -56.01 13.39 -10.37
N GLN A 28 -54.74 13.67 -10.09
CA GLN A 28 -54.35 14.44 -8.90
C GLN A 28 -54.92 15.87 -8.91
N ARG A 29 -54.95 16.54 -10.06
CA ARG A 29 -55.60 17.85 -10.22
C ARG A 29 -57.11 17.80 -10.01
N GLN A 30 -57.80 16.77 -10.52
CA GLN A 30 -59.23 16.59 -10.30
C GLN A 30 -59.56 16.34 -8.82
N ILE A 31 -58.72 15.58 -8.12
CA ILE A 31 -58.86 15.35 -6.67
C ILE A 31 -58.63 16.65 -5.89
N LEU A 32 -57.63 17.45 -6.26
CA LEU A 32 -57.39 18.76 -5.62
C LEU A 32 -58.54 19.74 -5.85
N ASN A 33 -59.09 19.79 -7.06
CA ASN A 33 -60.21 20.67 -7.40
C ASN A 33 -61.50 20.26 -6.67
N THR A 34 -61.76 18.97 -6.53
CA THR A 34 -62.94 18.48 -5.78
C THR A 34 -62.81 18.74 -4.28
N VAL A 35 -61.61 18.61 -3.69
CA VAL A 35 -61.35 18.97 -2.29
C VAL A 35 -61.50 20.47 -2.06
N SER A 36 -60.99 21.30 -2.98
CA SER A 36 -61.11 22.77 -2.90
C SER A 36 -62.57 23.24 -2.98
N LYS A 37 -63.36 22.66 -3.90
CA LYS A 37 -64.78 22.98 -4.05
C LYS A 37 -65.59 22.60 -2.79
N LYS A 38 -65.25 21.46 -2.19
CA LYS A 38 -65.88 20.98 -0.94
C LYS A 38 -65.51 21.83 0.28
N MET A 39 -64.34 22.48 0.28
CA MET A 39 -63.96 23.45 1.33
C MET A 39 -64.63 24.82 1.16
N MET A 40 -64.95 25.23 -0.08
CA MET A 40 -65.68 26.48 -0.32
C MET A 40 -67.18 26.37 -0.01
N GLU A 41 -67.80 25.22 -0.27
CA GLU A 41 -69.22 24.98 0.04
C GLU A 41 -69.53 24.91 1.55
N THR A 42 -68.54 24.62 2.40
CA THR A 42 -68.71 24.59 3.86
C THR A 42 -68.68 25.97 4.53
N ASN A 43 -68.32 27.03 3.81
CA ASN A 43 -68.16 28.39 4.37
C ASN A 43 -69.32 29.35 4.02
N THR A 44 -70.37 28.92 3.32
CA THR A 44 -71.45 29.79 2.83
C THR A 44 -72.84 29.40 3.33
N LYS A 45 -72.95 28.91 4.57
CA LYS A 45 -74.24 28.72 5.26
C LYS A 45 -74.13 29.08 6.75
N ASP A 46 -74.22 30.38 7.03
CA ASP A 46 -74.82 31.02 8.22
C ASP A 46 -74.56 32.53 8.09
N SER A 47 -75.51 33.30 7.55
CA SER A 47 -76.59 34.01 8.26
C SER A 47 -76.19 35.42 8.73
N GLY A 48 -76.68 36.43 7.99
CA GLY A 48 -77.20 37.69 8.51
C GLY A 48 -76.25 38.64 9.23
N ASP A 49 -75.93 39.75 8.56
CA ASP A 49 -75.42 40.98 9.19
C ASP A 49 -76.30 41.42 10.37
N ASN A 50 -75.65 41.68 11.51
CA ASN A 50 -75.97 42.80 12.39
C ASN A 50 -74.72 43.09 13.24
N TYR A 51 -74.13 44.25 12.97
CA TYR A 51 -72.99 44.79 13.70
C TYR A 51 -73.49 45.46 14.98
N THR A 52 -73.12 44.89 16.13
CA THR A 52 -73.04 45.62 17.40
C THR A 52 -71.66 45.33 17.99
N ASP A 53 -70.89 46.40 18.21
CA ASP A 53 -69.55 46.41 18.80
C ASP A 53 -69.56 45.92 20.26
N GLU A 54 -69.61 44.61 20.45
CA GLU A 54 -69.27 43.98 21.73
C GLU A 54 -68.22 42.90 21.51
N PHE A 55 -67.14 43.01 22.28
CA PHE A 55 -65.99 42.10 22.25
C PHE A 55 -66.47 40.66 22.49
N ARG A 56 -66.42 39.79 21.48
CA ARG A 56 -66.78 38.38 21.65
C ARG A 56 -65.78 37.71 22.58
N VAL A 57 -66.19 37.44 23.82
CA VAL A 57 -65.38 36.69 24.79
C VAL A 57 -65.15 35.28 24.25
N LEU A 58 -63.89 34.91 24.06
CA LEU A 58 -63.48 33.56 23.66
C LEU A 58 -63.73 32.58 24.82
N ASP A 59 -64.86 31.86 24.76
CA ASP A 59 -65.13 30.72 25.64
C ASP A 59 -64.21 29.53 25.27
N LEU A 60 -63.03 29.47 25.90
CA LEU A 60 -62.08 28.36 25.78
C LEU A 60 -62.60 27.04 26.37
N LYS A 61 -63.75 27.06 27.07
CA LYS A 61 -64.40 25.91 27.69
C LYS A 61 -65.55 25.32 26.86
N LYS A 62 -65.59 25.53 25.55
CA LYS A 62 -66.32 24.60 24.68
C LYS A 62 -65.53 23.29 24.60
N ILE A 63 -65.83 22.38 25.54
CA ILE A 63 -65.54 20.95 25.40
C ILE A 63 -66.36 20.48 24.19
N THR A 64 -65.88 20.81 23.01
CA THR A 64 -66.25 20.06 21.82
C THR A 64 -65.71 18.68 22.10
N THR A 65 -66.63 17.74 22.34
CA THR A 65 -66.36 16.32 22.28
C THR A 65 -65.85 16.08 20.86
N ARG A 66 -64.54 16.30 20.65
CA ARG A 66 -63.86 15.89 19.43
C ARG A 66 -64.04 14.38 19.42
N GLU A 67 -65.04 13.90 18.69
CA GLU A 67 -65.18 12.49 18.39
C GLU A 67 -63.79 12.02 17.98
N LYS A 68 -63.22 11.10 18.77
CA LYS A 68 -61.92 10.51 18.50
C LYS A 68 -62.05 9.91 17.11
N ARG A 69 -61.54 10.60 16.08
CA ARG A 69 -61.46 10.03 14.73
C ARG A 69 -60.90 8.63 14.90
N PRO A 70 -61.60 7.57 14.45
CA PRO A 70 -61.15 6.21 14.70
C PRO A 70 -59.72 6.11 14.20
N GLN A 71 -58.80 5.88 15.14
CA GLN A 71 -57.39 5.73 14.82
C GLN A 71 -57.34 4.57 13.85
N ARG A 72 -56.93 4.81 12.59
CA ARG A 72 -56.83 3.75 11.57
C ARG A 72 -56.11 2.57 12.22
N GLN A 73 -56.84 1.47 12.43
CA GLN A 73 -56.25 0.26 13.00
C GLN A 73 -55.12 -0.12 12.07
N ARG A 74 -53.89 -0.12 12.59
CA ARG A 74 -52.72 -0.56 11.82
C ARG A 74 -53.00 -2.00 11.42
N MET A 75 -53.17 -2.26 10.13
CA MET A 75 -53.26 -3.62 9.62
C MET A 75 -52.03 -4.38 10.11
N LYS A 76 -52.26 -5.42 10.93
CA LYS A 76 -51.20 -6.28 11.40
C LYS A 76 -50.83 -7.21 10.25
N PHE A 77 -49.64 -7.03 9.70
CA PHE A 77 -49.10 -7.99 8.75
C PHE A 77 -48.64 -9.23 9.52
N GLU A 78 -49.10 -10.40 9.10
CA GLU A 78 -48.59 -11.67 9.62
C GLU A 78 -47.16 -11.87 9.12
N VAL A 79 -46.22 -12.02 10.06
CA VAL A 79 -44.83 -12.25 9.73
C VAL A 79 -44.65 -13.74 9.47
N PRO A 80 -44.15 -14.16 8.29
CA PRO A 80 -43.92 -15.57 8.00
C PRO A 80 -42.86 -16.16 8.95
N PRO A 81 -42.86 -17.49 9.16
CA PRO A 81 -41.86 -18.13 10.00
C PRO A 81 -40.44 -17.91 9.45
N PRO A 82 -39.41 -17.93 10.33
CA PRO A 82 -38.03 -17.72 9.90
C PRO A 82 -37.58 -18.85 8.95
N ARG A 83 -36.73 -18.50 7.99
CA ARG A 83 -36.19 -19.45 7.00
C ARG A 83 -35.47 -20.64 7.65
N THR A 84 -34.91 -20.45 8.84
CA THR A 84 -34.26 -21.52 9.62
C THR A 84 -35.13 -22.76 9.83
N THR A 85 -36.44 -22.61 9.95
CA THR A 85 -37.36 -23.75 10.17
C THR A 85 -37.51 -24.63 8.92
N LEU A 86 -37.22 -24.08 7.74
CA LEU A 86 -37.32 -24.78 6.45
C LEU A 86 -35.98 -25.34 5.95
N MET A 87 -34.89 -25.05 6.67
CA MET A 87 -33.53 -25.40 6.26
C MET A 87 -33.23 -26.86 6.61
N LYS A 88 -32.65 -27.60 5.65
CA LYS A 88 -32.15 -28.96 5.87
C LYS A 88 -30.78 -28.92 6.53
N GLU A 89 -30.44 -29.95 7.29
CA GLU A 89 -29.14 -30.06 7.99
C GLU A 89 -27.98 -30.23 6.99
N ASP A 90 -28.15 -31.05 5.95
CA ASP A 90 -27.13 -31.35 4.92
C ASP A 90 -27.04 -30.30 3.79
N GLN A 91 -27.69 -29.15 3.94
CA GLN A 91 -27.69 -28.15 2.88
C GLN A 91 -26.32 -27.48 2.71
N ASP A 92 -26.05 -27.00 1.51
CA ASP A 92 -24.83 -26.27 1.23
C ASP A 92 -24.86 -24.85 1.82
N TRP A 93 -24.06 -24.62 2.85
CA TRP A 93 -23.99 -23.35 3.55
C TRP A 93 -23.54 -22.19 2.65
N THR A 94 -22.70 -22.44 1.63
CA THR A 94 -22.22 -21.39 0.71
C THR A 94 -23.35 -20.73 -0.06
N ASN A 95 -24.42 -21.48 -0.37
CA ASN A 95 -25.58 -20.94 -1.07
C ASN A 95 -26.49 -20.12 -0.14
N VAL A 96 -26.47 -20.42 1.16
CA VAL A 96 -27.21 -19.68 2.18
C VAL A 96 -26.54 -18.34 2.48
N TRP A 97 -25.21 -18.32 2.53
CA TRP A 97 -24.42 -17.15 2.93
C TRP A 97 -23.24 -16.90 1.97
N PRO A 98 -23.51 -16.39 0.74
CA PRO A 98 -22.49 -16.31 -0.31
C PRO A 98 -21.46 -15.18 -0.12
N GLY A 99 -21.79 -14.13 0.64
CA GLY A 99 -20.94 -12.93 0.73
C GLY A 99 -21.03 -12.21 2.07
N PRO A 100 -20.24 -11.14 2.25
CA PRO A 100 -20.22 -10.38 3.49
C PRO A 100 -21.58 -9.71 3.72
N ARG A 101 -22.20 -10.02 4.86
CA ARG A 101 -23.50 -9.46 5.25
C ARG A 101 -23.58 -9.34 6.76
N THR A 102 -24.35 -8.36 7.24
CA THR A 102 -24.71 -8.25 8.66
C THR A 102 -25.44 -9.49 9.14
N PHE A 103 -25.21 -9.86 10.40
CA PHE A 103 -25.82 -11.06 10.97
C PHE A 103 -27.35 -10.99 10.89
N HIS A 104 -27.96 -12.00 10.28
CA HIS A 104 -29.41 -12.07 10.10
C HIS A 104 -30.00 -13.26 10.87
N PRO A 105 -30.74 -13.02 11.97
CA PRO A 105 -31.15 -14.08 12.89
C PRO A 105 -32.13 -15.09 12.28
N ALA A 106 -32.88 -14.70 11.25
CA ALA A 106 -33.84 -15.56 10.57
C ALA A 106 -33.22 -16.48 9.50
N VAL A 107 -31.94 -16.29 9.15
CA VAL A 107 -31.22 -17.11 8.16
C VAL A 107 -30.23 -18.04 8.85
N VAL A 108 -29.57 -17.61 9.93
CA VAL A 108 -28.56 -18.44 10.60
C VAL A 108 -29.24 -19.50 11.47
N PRO A 109 -29.10 -20.81 11.18
CA PRO A 109 -29.79 -21.91 11.88
C PRO A 109 -29.13 -22.29 13.21
N LEU A 110 -28.30 -21.41 13.78
CA LEU A 110 -27.59 -21.65 15.04
C LEU A 110 -28.30 -20.92 16.20
N PRO A 111 -28.41 -21.53 17.39
CA PRO A 111 -28.99 -20.90 18.58
C PRO A 111 -27.96 -20.03 19.31
N ILE A 112 -27.43 -19.01 18.63
CA ILE A 112 -26.39 -18.13 19.16
C ILE A 112 -26.98 -17.18 20.21
N ARG A 113 -26.23 -16.97 21.30
CA ARG A 113 -26.54 -16.01 22.37
C ARG A 113 -25.29 -15.19 22.65
N GLN A 114 -25.46 -13.88 22.85
CA GLN A 114 -24.34 -12.99 23.13
C GLN A 114 -24.82 -11.79 23.91
N GLY A 115 -24.05 -11.34 24.89
CA GLY A 115 -24.35 -10.17 25.71
C GLY A 115 -24.28 -10.50 27.19
N HIS A 116 -23.80 -9.55 27.98
CA HIS A 116 -23.61 -9.76 29.41
C HIS A 116 -24.94 -9.63 30.16
N ASN A 117 -25.24 -10.60 31.03
CA ASN A 117 -26.43 -10.59 31.87
C ASN A 117 -26.11 -11.17 33.26
N LYS A 118 -26.30 -10.39 34.31
CA LYS A 118 -25.87 -10.74 35.68
C LYS A 118 -26.69 -11.87 36.33
N LYS A 119 -27.96 -12.02 35.95
CA LYS A 119 -28.92 -12.89 36.67
C LYS A 119 -29.60 -13.94 35.78
N LYS A 120 -29.42 -13.86 34.46
CA LYS A 120 -30.09 -14.72 33.47
C LYS A 120 -29.13 -15.07 32.34
N ALA A 121 -29.54 -15.99 31.47
CA ALA A 121 -28.79 -16.30 30.25
C ALA A 121 -28.60 -15.06 29.36
N ALA A 122 -27.54 -15.10 28.56
CA ALA A 122 -27.28 -14.10 27.53
C ALA A 122 -28.47 -13.98 26.56
N PRO A 123 -28.76 -12.77 26.04
CA PRO A 123 -29.88 -12.57 25.13
C PRO A 123 -29.70 -13.39 23.85
N GLY A 124 -30.83 -13.85 23.31
CA GLY A 124 -30.87 -14.68 22.09
C GLY A 124 -30.46 -13.92 20.83
N LYS A 125 -30.53 -14.57 19.67
CA LYS A 125 -30.14 -13.98 18.39
C LYS A 125 -31.11 -12.93 17.83
N TYR A 126 -32.41 -13.02 18.15
CA TYR A 126 -33.41 -12.09 17.63
C TYR A 126 -33.29 -10.73 18.34
N ALA A 127 -33.26 -9.66 17.55
CA ALA A 127 -33.11 -8.27 18.02
C ALA A 127 -31.87 -8.00 18.90
N ASN A 128 -30.78 -8.76 18.71
CA ASN A 128 -29.55 -8.58 19.46
C ASN A 128 -28.54 -7.70 18.70
N ALA A 129 -28.34 -6.48 19.19
CA ALA A 129 -27.44 -5.51 18.59
C ALA A 129 -25.96 -5.93 18.66
N GLU A 130 -25.55 -6.69 19.69
CA GLU A 130 -24.15 -7.11 19.82
C GLU A 130 -23.74 -8.07 18.70
N LEU A 131 -24.65 -8.95 18.28
CA LEU A 131 -24.42 -9.83 17.13
C LEU A 131 -24.40 -9.08 15.80
N MET A 132 -25.03 -7.91 15.70
CA MET A 132 -25.02 -7.08 14.49
C MET A 132 -23.72 -6.29 14.33
N LYS A 133 -23.04 -5.97 15.43
CA LYS A 133 -21.77 -5.21 15.41
C LYS A 133 -20.59 -6.04 14.92
N ILE A 134 -20.59 -7.35 15.15
CA ILE A 134 -19.47 -8.22 14.81
C ILE A 134 -19.37 -8.37 13.29
N PRO A 135 -18.18 -8.14 12.69
CA PRO A 135 -17.91 -8.56 11.32
C PRO A 135 -17.83 -10.09 11.30
N ASN A 136 -18.90 -10.75 10.85
CA ASN A 136 -18.97 -12.20 10.85
C ASN A 136 -18.21 -12.80 9.65
N PHE A 137 -17.72 -14.02 9.84
CA PHE A 137 -17.00 -14.81 8.83
C PHE A 137 -17.84 -15.97 8.30
N LEU A 138 -19.18 -15.86 8.38
CA LEU A 138 -20.09 -16.94 7.96
C LEU A 138 -20.01 -17.24 6.46
N HIS A 139 -19.53 -16.31 5.63
CA HIS A 139 -19.26 -16.52 4.20
C HIS A 139 -17.91 -17.17 3.93
N LEU A 140 -16.98 -17.15 4.90
CA LEU A 140 -15.61 -17.67 4.80
C LEU A 140 -15.44 -18.95 5.62
N THR A 141 -16.39 -19.88 5.46
CA THR A 141 -16.27 -21.22 6.06
C THR A 141 -15.26 -22.07 5.28
N PRO A 142 -14.59 -23.07 5.89
CA PRO A 142 -13.59 -23.88 5.21
C PRO A 142 -14.08 -24.51 3.89
N PRO A 143 -15.30 -25.09 3.81
CA PRO A 143 -15.83 -25.61 2.54
C PRO A 143 -16.05 -24.51 1.47
N ALA A 144 -16.36 -23.27 1.89
CA ALA A 144 -16.46 -22.13 0.99
C ALA A 144 -15.10 -21.75 0.41
N ILE A 145 -14.08 -21.69 1.27
CA ILE A 145 -12.71 -21.35 0.88
C ILE A 145 -12.18 -22.37 -0.12
N GLU A 146 -12.36 -23.68 0.12
CA GLU A 146 -11.93 -24.73 -0.80
C GLU A 146 -12.58 -24.60 -2.19
N LYS A 147 -13.90 -24.36 -2.23
CA LYS A 147 -14.63 -24.12 -3.49
C LYS A 147 -14.10 -22.88 -4.21
N HIS A 148 -13.88 -21.78 -3.48
CA HIS A 148 -13.37 -20.53 -4.04
C HIS A 148 -11.94 -20.70 -4.56
N CYS A 149 -11.03 -21.30 -3.79
CA CYS A 149 -9.66 -21.59 -4.19
C CYS A 149 -9.60 -22.50 -5.43
N LYS A 150 -10.46 -23.53 -5.51
CA LYS A 150 -10.57 -24.38 -6.70
C LYS A 150 -10.98 -23.59 -7.95
N ALA A 151 -11.90 -22.64 -7.81
CA ALA A 151 -12.32 -21.77 -8.91
C ALA A 151 -11.27 -20.74 -9.30
N ILE A 152 -10.51 -20.21 -8.33
CA ILE A 152 -9.45 -19.21 -8.54
C ILE A 152 -8.18 -19.84 -9.13
N LYS A 153 -7.91 -21.12 -8.85
CA LYS A 153 -6.71 -21.84 -9.31
C LYS A 153 -6.46 -21.74 -10.82
N LYS A 154 -7.51 -21.58 -11.64
CA LYS A 154 -7.40 -21.38 -13.09
C LYS A 154 -6.70 -20.08 -13.51
N TYR A 155 -6.62 -19.09 -12.62
CA TYR A 155 -5.96 -17.81 -12.85
C TYR A 155 -4.52 -17.77 -12.31
N CYS A 156 -4.13 -18.74 -11.50
CA CYS A 156 -2.79 -18.82 -10.93
C CYS A 156 -1.82 -19.45 -11.93
N THR A 157 -0.59 -18.94 -11.98
CA THR A 157 0.53 -19.54 -12.70
C THR A 157 1.41 -20.34 -11.72
N GLN A 158 2.11 -21.36 -12.23
CA GLN A 158 3.10 -22.07 -11.43
C GLN A 158 4.33 -21.19 -11.23
N TRP A 159 4.93 -21.26 -10.04
CA TRP A 159 6.21 -20.62 -9.78
C TRP A 159 7.32 -21.30 -10.61
N PRO A 160 8.25 -20.55 -11.22
CA PRO A 160 9.32 -21.11 -12.04
C PRO A 160 10.21 -22.10 -11.28
N THR A 161 10.42 -23.28 -11.88
CA THR A 161 11.34 -24.30 -11.35
C THR A 161 12.78 -23.80 -11.45
N GLY A 162 13.54 -23.91 -10.36
CA GLY A 162 14.94 -23.43 -10.30
C GLY A 162 15.13 -22.17 -9.45
N LEU A 163 14.06 -21.42 -9.13
CA LEU A 163 14.07 -20.28 -8.21
C LEU A 163 13.52 -20.66 -6.84
N GLU A 164 13.94 -21.80 -6.30
CA GLU A 164 13.45 -22.32 -5.02
C GLU A 164 14.15 -21.71 -3.81
N THR A 165 15.38 -21.22 -4.01
CA THR A 165 16.20 -20.60 -2.96
C THR A 165 16.47 -19.14 -3.29
N ASP A 166 16.46 -18.29 -2.26
CA ASP A 166 16.69 -16.85 -2.40
C ASP A 166 18.05 -16.53 -3.03
N ASP A 167 19.08 -17.34 -2.78
CA ASP A 167 20.39 -17.18 -3.41
C ASP A 167 20.34 -17.29 -4.94
N LYS A 168 19.51 -18.19 -5.47
CA LYS A 168 19.33 -18.35 -6.93
C LYS A 168 18.54 -17.19 -7.50
N CYS A 169 17.55 -16.68 -6.75
CA CYS A 169 16.83 -15.47 -7.10
C CYS A 169 17.79 -14.26 -7.20
N ALA A 170 18.65 -14.05 -6.21
CA ALA A 170 19.62 -12.97 -6.20
C ALA A 170 20.70 -13.09 -7.29
N GLN A 171 21.02 -14.31 -7.74
CA GLN A 171 21.94 -14.54 -8.86
C GLN A 171 21.33 -14.14 -10.22
N HIS A 172 20.08 -14.51 -10.47
CA HIS A 172 19.42 -14.23 -11.76
C HIS A 172 18.75 -12.85 -11.80
N PHE A 173 18.25 -12.37 -10.66
CA PHE A 173 17.51 -11.12 -10.51
C PHE A 173 18.14 -10.27 -9.40
N PRO A 174 19.24 -9.55 -9.68
CA PRO A 174 19.97 -8.79 -8.68
C PRO A 174 19.27 -7.49 -8.25
N VAL A 175 18.23 -7.06 -8.97
CA VAL A 175 17.51 -5.81 -8.70
C VAL A 175 16.17 -6.11 -8.04
N GLU A 176 15.98 -5.59 -6.83
CA GLU A 176 14.73 -5.66 -6.08
C GLU A 176 13.98 -4.33 -6.18
N VAL A 177 12.69 -4.41 -6.51
CA VAL A 177 11.81 -3.24 -6.62
C VAL A 177 10.75 -3.34 -5.55
N ILE A 178 10.77 -2.40 -4.61
CA ILE A 178 9.84 -2.36 -3.48
C ILE A 178 8.79 -1.28 -3.75
N THR A 179 7.53 -1.72 -3.79
CA THR A 179 6.34 -0.86 -3.94
C THR A 179 5.32 -1.21 -2.87
N SER A 180 4.66 -0.21 -2.30
CA SER A 180 3.61 -0.38 -1.30
C SER A 180 2.23 -0.01 -1.84
N ASP A 181 1.23 -0.83 -1.53
CA ASP A 181 -0.19 -0.58 -1.82
C ASP A 181 -0.98 -0.55 -0.50
N TYR A 182 -1.85 0.46 -0.35
CA TYR A 182 -2.60 0.70 0.87
C TYR A 182 -4.10 0.56 0.64
N CYS A 183 -4.75 -0.28 1.45
CA CYS A 183 -6.20 -0.54 1.37
C CYS A 183 -6.91 0.07 2.58
N HIS A 184 -7.63 1.18 2.36
CA HIS A 184 -8.42 1.88 3.38
C HIS A 184 -9.92 1.68 3.16
N SER A 185 -10.72 1.74 4.22
CA SER A 185 -12.19 1.76 4.13
C SER A 185 -12.76 3.14 3.76
N SER A 186 -11.92 4.06 3.29
CA SER A 186 -12.27 5.42 2.88
C SER A 186 -12.98 5.41 1.52
N PRO A 187 -13.88 6.37 1.23
CA PRO A 187 -14.42 6.53 -0.12
C PRO A 187 -13.35 6.87 -1.17
N THR A 188 -12.19 7.37 -0.74
CA THR A 188 -11.07 7.70 -1.60
C THR A 188 -10.08 6.54 -1.66
N ILE A 189 -9.79 6.05 -2.87
CA ILE A 189 -8.80 5.00 -3.14
C ILE A 189 -7.35 5.51 -3.21
N ARG A 190 -7.15 6.84 -3.19
CA ARG A 190 -5.86 7.48 -3.42
C ARG A 190 -5.06 7.56 -2.12
N ASP A 191 -3.84 7.06 -2.16
CA ASP A 191 -2.85 7.24 -1.10
C ASP A 191 -1.56 7.85 -1.69
N PRO A 192 -1.08 9.01 -1.20
CA PRO A 192 0.16 9.61 -1.66
C PRO A 192 1.40 8.74 -1.45
N LEU A 193 1.39 7.80 -0.49
CA LEU A 193 2.53 6.94 -0.18
C LEU A 193 2.74 5.83 -1.22
N ALA A 194 1.67 5.42 -1.91
CA ALA A 194 1.74 4.37 -2.93
C ALA A 194 2.57 4.74 -4.17
N ARG A 195 2.95 6.03 -4.32
CA ARG A 195 3.80 6.49 -5.41
C ARG A 195 5.27 6.17 -5.20
N ILE A 196 5.70 5.94 -3.95
CA ILE A 196 7.10 5.79 -3.59
C ILE A 196 7.61 4.45 -4.14
N VAL A 197 8.72 4.51 -4.87
CA VAL A 197 9.41 3.32 -5.39
C VAL A 197 10.81 3.29 -4.80
N THR A 198 11.21 2.13 -4.29
CA THR A 198 12.57 1.90 -3.81
C THR A 198 13.19 0.79 -4.62
N ILE A 199 14.35 1.05 -5.22
CA ILE A 199 15.17 0.04 -5.90
C ILE A 199 16.35 -0.30 -5.00
N LYS A 200 16.57 -1.60 -4.79
CA LYS A 200 17.75 -2.14 -4.11
C LYS A 200 18.53 -3.04 -5.04
N PHE A 201 19.86 -2.92 -5.03
CA PHE A 201 20.73 -3.81 -5.78
C PHE A 201 22.12 -3.87 -5.13
N PRO A 202 22.81 -5.02 -5.21
CA PRO A 202 24.18 -5.15 -4.74
C PRO A 202 25.18 -4.56 -5.75
N LEU A 203 26.18 -3.83 -5.27
CA LEU A 203 27.19 -3.21 -6.13
C LEU A 203 28.11 -4.26 -6.78
N SER A 204 28.40 -5.36 -6.07
CA SER A 204 29.22 -6.49 -6.54
C SER A 204 28.70 -7.18 -7.81
N LYS A 205 27.40 -7.07 -8.11
CA LYS A 205 26.80 -7.68 -9.32
C LYS A 205 26.92 -6.81 -10.56
N LEU A 206 27.27 -5.53 -10.41
CA LEU A 206 27.51 -4.65 -11.55
C LEU A 206 28.92 -4.89 -12.10
N PRO A 207 29.10 -4.95 -13.44
CA PRO A 207 30.42 -5.05 -14.03
C PRO A 207 31.10 -3.68 -13.94
N LEU A 208 31.82 -3.43 -12.85
CA LEU A 208 32.50 -2.16 -12.59
C LEU A 208 34.02 -2.39 -12.48
N ASP A 209 34.79 -1.51 -13.10
CA ASP A 209 36.24 -1.43 -12.89
C ASP A 209 36.57 -0.71 -11.57
N LYS A 210 37.82 -0.77 -11.11
CA LYS A 210 38.30 -0.07 -9.89
C LYS A 210 37.97 1.42 -9.92
N HIS A 211 38.19 2.08 -11.05
CA HIS A 211 37.85 3.49 -11.27
C HIS A 211 36.35 3.73 -11.17
N ALA A 212 35.55 2.96 -11.91
CA ALA A 212 34.10 3.11 -11.94
C ALA A 212 33.45 2.84 -10.57
N LYS A 213 33.99 1.86 -9.82
CA LYS A 213 33.54 1.54 -8.47
C LYS A 213 33.81 2.69 -7.50
N ASP A 214 35.03 3.22 -7.49
CA ASP A 214 35.44 4.37 -6.68
C ASP A 214 34.59 5.62 -7.02
N LYS A 215 34.33 5.86 -8.31
CA LYS A 215 33.49 6.97 -8.76
C LYS A 215 32.01 6.78 -8.35
N ILE A 216 31.44 5.58 -8.47
CA ILE A 216 30.04 5.31 -8.07
C ILE A 216 29.84 5.49 -6.57
N LEU A 217 30.78 5.02 -5.75
CA LEU A 217 30.69 5.15 -4.30
C LEU A 217 30.61 6.63 -3.90
N ARG A 218 31.44 7.49 -4.50
CA ARG A 218 31.35 8.95 -4.31
C ARG A 218 30.04 9.56 -4.78
N LEU A 219 29.51 9.13 -5.92
CA LEU A 219 28.24 9.64 -6.46
C LEU A 219 27.03 9.23 -5.63
N LEU A 220 27.05 8.01 -5.06
CA LEU A 220 25.97 7.49 -4.24
C LEU A 220 25.95 8.07 -2.82
N GLY A 221 27.13 8.35 -2.25
CA GLY A 221 27.26 8.87 -0.89
C GLY A 221 26.46 8.05 0.12
N ASN A 222 25.44 8.66 0.73
CA ASN A 222 24.61 8.04 1.77
C ASN A 222 23.67 6.92 1.29
N HIS A 223 23.58 6.69 -0.02
CA HIS A 223 22.70 5.67 -0.60
C HIS A 223 23.30 4.26 -0.65
N TYR A 224 24.59 4.12 -0.32
CA TYR A 224 25.30 2.84 -0.26
C TYR A 224 25.58 2.44 1.19
N ASP A 225 25.34 1.17 1.52
CA ASP A 225 25.72 0.59 2.81
C ASP A 225 26.89 -0.39 2.64
N GLU A 226 28.05 -0.02 3.20
CA GLU A 226 29.29 -0.80 3.15
C GLU A 226 29.15 -2.19 3.78
N LYS A 227 28.28 -2.36 4.78
CA LYS A 227 28.15 -3.63 5.51
C LYS A 227 27.37 -4.67 4.72
N SER A 228 26.37 -4.23 3.95
CA SER A 228 25.48 -5.10 3.19
C SER A 228 25.77 -5.13 1.70
N ASP A 229 26.68 -4.26 1.20
CA ASP A 229 26.96 -4.05 -0.23
C ASP A 229 25.72 -3.63 -1.04
N LEU A 230 24.69 -3.10 -0.37
CA LEU A 230 23.41 -2.74 -0.99
C LEU A 230 23.32 -1.25 -1.25
N VAL A 231 22.98 -0.90 -2.49
CA VAL A 231 22.60 0.45 -2.89
C VAL A 231 21.08 0.57 -2.79
N THR A 232 20.59 1.62 -2.13
CA THR A 232 19.15 1.90 -1.99
C THR A 232 18.80 3.26 -2.61
N ILE A 233 18.08 3.23 -3.74
CA ILE A 233 17.58 4.42 -4.41
C ILE A 233 16.07 4.54 -4.16
N THR A 234 15.68 5.61 -3.47
CA THR A 234 14.28 5.94 -3.19
C THR A 234 13.81 7.10 -4.05
N THR A 235 12.71 6.92 -4.78
CA THR A 235 12.12 7.95 -5.65
C THR A 235 10.67 8.22 -5.29
N ASP A 236 10.34 9.48 -5.06
CA ASP A 236 9.01 9.95 -4.63
C ASP A 236 8.55 11.24 -5.34
N ARG A 237 9.32 11.72 -6.32
CA ARG A 237 9.16 13.02 -6.99
C ARG A 237 7.91 13.09 -7.88
N CYS A 238 7.63 12.02 -8.61
CA CYS A 238 6.53 11.99 -9.59
C CYS A 238 5.21 11.54 -8.95
N PRO A 239 4.06 12.01 -9.46
CA PRO A 239 2.75 11.60 -8.94
C PRO A 239 2.43 10.12 -9.18
N LEU A 240 2.85 9.55 -10.31
CA LEU A 240 2.57 8.17 -10.68
C LEU A 240 3.72 7.24 -10.29
N ARG A 241 3.36 6.06 -9.77
CA ARG A 241 4.33 5.00 -9.43
C ARG A 241 5.17 4.58 -10.64
N GLN A 242 4.55 4.44 -11.81
CA GLN A 242 5.26 4.09 -13.05
C GLN A 242 6.38 5.09 -13.38
N GLN A 243 6.10 6.39 -13.22
CA GLN A 243 7.09 7.44 -13.49
C GLN A 243 8.25 7.39 -12.49
N ASN A 244 7.97 7.16 -11.21
CA ASN A 244 9.02 6.99 -10.21
C ASN A 244 9.88 5.74 -10.48
N TYR A 245 9.26 4.64 -10.93
CA TYR A 245 10.00 3.44 -11.34
C TYR A 245 10.91 3.69 -12.55
N GLU A 246 10.38 4.31 -13.60
CA GLU A 246 11.15 4.69 -14.80
C GLU A 246 12.29 5.66 -14.44
N TYR A 247 12.03 6.61 -13.55
CA TYR A 247 13.03 7.55 -13.06
C TYR A 247 14.12 6.86 -12.23
N ALA A 248 13.75 5.90 -11.36
CA ALA A 248 14.72 5.15 -10.58
C ALA A 248 15.63 4.27 -11.47
N MET A 249 15.07 3.67 -12.52
CA MET A 249 15.85 2.94 -13.55
C MET A 249 16.73 3.86 -14.38
N TYR A 250 16.24 5.06 -14.71
CA TYR A 250 17.05 6.09 -15.36
C TYR A 250 18.24 6.50 -14.47
N LEU A 251 18.03 6.73 -13.18
CA LEU A 251 19.10 7.08 -12.24
C LEU A 251 20.15 5.99 -12.15
N LEU A 252 19.74 4.71 -12.05
CA LEU A 252 20.65 3.58 -12.08
C LEU A 252 21.50 3.56 -13.36
N THR A 253 20.85 3.76 -14.51
CA THR A 253 21.52 3.76 -15.82
C THR A 253 22.48 4.94 -15.97
N ALA A 254 22.08 6.13 -15.54
CA ALA A 254 22.91 7.34 -15.57
C ALA A 254 24.13 7.20 -14.64
N LEU A 255 23.93 6.71 -13.41
CA LEU A 255 25.03 6.44 -12.48
C LEU A 255 26.02 5.44 -13.06
N PHE A 256 25.52 4.36 -13.69
CA PHE A 256 26.38 3.39 -14.34
C PHE A 256 27.20 4.04 -15.46
N HIS A 257 26.60 4.76 -16.41
CA HIS A 257 27.37 5.34 -17.51
C HIS A 257 28.32 6.46 -17.08
N GLU A 258 27.91 7.32 -16.15
CA GLU A 258 28.78 8.39 -15.64
C GLU A 258 29.96 7.85 -14.83
N SER A 259 29.82 6.67 -14.23
CA SER A 259 30.94 6.00 -13.54
C SER A 259 32.07 5.58 -14.45
N TRP A 260 31.73 5.13 -15.67
CA TRP A 260 32.69 4.67 -16.66
C TRP A 260 33.40 5.81 -17.38
N ARG A 261 32.77 6.98 -17.41
CA ARG A 261 33.32 8.16 -18.07
C ARG A 261 34.42 8.76 -17.21
N PHE A 262 35.60 8.97 -17.78
CA PHE A 262 36.70 9.67 -17.11
C PHE A 262 36.72 11.14 -17.52
N GLU A 263 36.60 12.04 -16.55
CA GLU A 263 36.66 13.48 -16.77
C GLU A 263 38.06 14.07 -16.53
N SER A 264 38.36 15.21 -17.15
CA SER A 264 39.69 15.83 -17.06
C SER A 264 40.09 16.22 -15.63
N TRP A 265 39.11 16.63 -14.82
CA TRP A 265 39.31 17.04 -13.42
C TRP A 265 39.58 15.86 -12.48
N GLU A 266 39.29 14.62 -12.89
CA GLU A 266 39.60 13.44 -12.06
C GLU A 266 41.10 13.20 -11.92
N LYS A 267 41.92 13.82 -12.77
CA LYS A 267 43.39 13.83 -12.64
C LYS A 267 43.88 14.69 -11.49
N GLU A 268 43.06 15.63 -11.03
CA GLU A 268 43.38 16.56 -9.94
C GLU A 268 43.07 15.95 -8.56
N LYS A 269 42.70 14.66 -8.50
CA LYS A 269 42.41 13.94 -7.26
C LYS A 269 43.60 14.00 -6.31
N SER A 270 43.36 14.53 -5.11
CA SER A 270 44.38 14.65 -4.07
C SER A 270 44.49 13.36 -3.24
N LEU A 271 45.55 13.25 -2.43
CA LEU A 271 45.73 12.11 -1.52
C LEU A 271 44.60 12.02 -0.48
N ASP A 272 44.04 13.16 -0.07
CA ASP A 272 42.95 13.23 0.91
C ASP A 272 41.63 12.68 0.35
N ASP A 273 41.48 12.61 -0.97
CA ASP A 273 40.28 12.10 -1.65
C ASP A 273 40.31 10.57 -1.87
N MET A 274 41.41 9.91 -1.53
CA MET A 274 41.58 8.47 -1.69
C MET A 274 40.90 7.72 -0.54
N GLU A 275 39.92 6.86 -0.86
CA GLU A 275 39.18 6.05 0.13
C GLU A 275 40.04 4.94 0.74
N TYR A 276 41.07 4.51 0.02
CA TYR A 276 42.05 3.54 0.48
C TYR A 276 43.44 4.14 0.37
N TYR A 277 44.28 3.76 1.31
CA TYR A 277 45.69 4.03 1.31
C TYR A 277 46.38 3.18 0.24
N GLU A 278 46.91 3.85 -0.77
CA GLU A 278 47.83 3.27 -1.76
C GLU A 278 49.26 3.72 -1.42
N TRP A 279 50.17 2.77 -1.20
CA TRP A 279 51.49 3.12 -0.67
C TRP A 279 52.36 3.91 -1.65
N GLU A 280 52.29 3.60 -2.95
CA GLU A 280 53.16 4.15 -4.00
C GLU A 280 52.96 5.66 -4.23
N THR A 281 51.75 6.16 -4.00
CA THR A 281 51.41 7.58 -4.16
C THR A 281 51.71 8.41 -2.91
N ASN A 282 52.05 7.75 -1.81
CA ASN A 282 52.14 8.36 -0.49
C ASN A 282 53.56 8.77 -0.08
N GLN A 283 53.62 9.61 0.95
CA GLN A 283 54.87 10.14 1.51
C GLN A 283 55.77 9.04 2.11
N SER A 284 55.17 7.93 2.59
CA SER A 284 55.93 6.77 3.07
C SER A 284 56.85 6.20 1.98
N TYR A 285 56.36 6.09 0.74
CA TYR A 285 57.16 5.60 -0.38
C TYR A 285 58.34 6.54 -0.68
N GLN A 286 58.10 7.86 -0.67
CA GLN A 286 59.19 8.85 -0.83
C GLN A 286 60.23 8.78 0.29
N ASN A 287 59.79 8.53 1.53
CA ASN A 287 60.69 8.37 2.68
C ASN A 287 61.54 7.09 2.56
N VAL A 288 60.95 5.99 2.08
CA VAL A 288 61.69 4.74 1.86
C VAL A 288 62.70 4.90 0.72
N ILE A 289 62.33 5.54 -0.39
CA ILE A 289 63.26 5.83 -1.49
C ILE A 289 64.40 6.73 -1.01
N SER A 290 64.11 7.77 -0.24
CA SER A 290 65.16 8.66 0.28
C SER A 290 66.09 7.94 1.26
N LEU A 291 65.57 7.03 2.11
CA LEU A 291 66.40 6.17 2.96
C LEU A 291 67.27 5.19 2.16
N LEU A 292 66.70 4.52 1.15
CA LEU A 292 67.44 3.55 0.33
C LEU A 292 68.55 4.21 -0.49
N SER A 293 68.26 5.37 -1.09
CA SER A 293 69.26 6.14 -1.86
C SER A 293 70.39 6.70 -0.98
N GLN A 294 70.14 6.99 0.30
CA GLN A 294 71.19 7.41 1.24
C GLN A 294 72.06 6.24 1.72
N THR A 295 71.45 5.06 1.92
CA THR A 295 72.14 3.88 2.47
C THR A 295 72.93 3.12 1.40
N TYR A 296 72.46 3.13 0.15
CA TYR A 296 73.06 2.42 -0.96
C TYR A 296 73.13 3.34 -2.20
N SER A 297 74.24 4.08 -2.35
CA SER A 297 74.47 4.98 -3.49
C SER A 297 74.54 4.26 -4.84
N ASP A 298 74.82 2.96 -4.82
CA ASP A 298 75.11 2.15 -6.01
C ASP A 298 73.90 1.32 -6.49
N LEU A 299 72.75 1.39 -5.80
CA LEU A 299 71.53 0.68 -6.18
C LEU A 299 70.73 1.50 -7.20
N ASP A 300 70.71 1.02 -8.44
CA ASP A 300 69.86 1.58 -9.48
C ASP A 300 68.40 1.16 -9.22
N MET A 301 67.55 2.14 -8.88
CA MET A 301 66.13 1.92 -8.51
C MET A 301 65.31 1.26 -9.63
N ASN A 302 65.81 1.25 -10.87
CA ASN A 302 65.18 0.60 -12.01
C ASN A 302 65.50 -0.90 -12.11
N SER A 303 66.50 -1.40 -11.38
CA SER A 303 66.93 -2.81 -11.37
C SER A 303 67.23 -3.29 -9.95
N LEU A 304 66.21 -3.29 -9.07
CA LEU A 304 66.34 -3.82 -7.72
C LEU A 304 66.54 -5.35 -7.73
N PRO A 305 67.48 -5.89 -6.92
CA PRO A 305 67.58 -7.33 -6.67
C PRO A 305 66.27 -7.91 -6.12
N GLU A 306 65.95 -9.16 -6.48
CA GLU A 306 64.69 -9.83 -6.10
C GLU A 306 64.43 -9.79 -4.58
N GLU A 307 65.47 -9.88 -3.75
CA GLU A 307 65.40 -9.80 -2.29
C GLU A 307 64.82 -8.47 -1.79
N TRP A 308 65.22 -7.35 -2.39
CA TRP A 308 64.71 -6.02 -2.04
C TRP A 308 63.26 -5.86 -2.48
N THR A 309 62.89 -6.41 -3.64
CA THR A 309 61.49 -6.39 -4.09
C THR A 309 60.57 -7.15 -3.14
N HIS A 310 61.06 -8.24 -2.53
CA HIS A 310 60.31 -8.99 -1.53
C HIS A 310 60.16 -8.21 -0.22
N LYS A 311 61.25 -7.62 0.28
CA LYS A 311 61.23 -6.76 1.48
C LYS A 311 60.27 -5.56 1.32
N LEU A 312 60.30 -4.90 0.16
CA LEU A 312 59.40 -3.78 -0.16
C LEU A 312 57.93 -4.23 -0.24
N LYS A 313 57.64 -5.41 -0.81
CA LYS A 313 56.29 -5.97 -0.86
C LYS A 313 55.75 -6.30 0.54
N GLU A 314 56.57 -6.86 1.43
CA GLU A 314 56.18 -7.11 2.82
C GLU A 314 55.84 -5.80 3.55
N TYR A 315 56.68 -4.77 3.39
CA TYR A 315 56.44 -3.46 3.98
C TYR A 315 55.17 -2.78 3.43
N LYS A 316 54.99 -2.81 2.09
CA LYS A 316 53.78 -2.33 1.41
C LYS A 316 52.52 -2.98 1.99
N ALA A 317 52.51 -4.31 2.06
CA ALA A 317 51.37 -5.06 2.57
C ALA A 317 51.07 -4.71 4.04
N ALA A 318 52.10 -4.57 4.88
CA ALA A 318 51.93 -4.21 6.29
C ALA A 318 51.34 -2.80 6.48
N ILE A 319 51.77 -1.83 5.68
CA ILE A 319 51.23 -0.47 5.71
C ILE A 319 49.79 -0.44 5.19
N GLU A 320 49.52 -1.04 4.04
CA GLU A 320 48.18 -1.05 3.46
C GLU A 320 47.17 -1.72 4.41
N LEU A 321 47.57 -2.79 5.09
CA LEU A 321 46.76 -3.41 6.13
C LEU A 321 46.52 -2.48 7.33
N LEU A 322 47.50 -1.67 7.71
CA LEU A 322 47.41 -0.75 8.86
C LEU A 322 46.42 0.38 8.58
N PHE A 323 46.49 0.99 7.39
CA PHE A 323 45.66 2.15 7.06
C PHE A 323 44.27 1.78 6.51
N ASN A 324 44.13 0.69 5.74
CA ASN A 324 42.85 0.33 5.11
C ASN A 324 41.89 -0.41 6.06
N ASN A 325 42.41 -1.17 7.03
CA ASN A 325 41.56 -1.88 8.00
C ASN A 325 41.38 -1.06 9.27
N SER A 326 40.59 0.01 9.17
CA SER A 326 40.34 1.00 10.25
C SER A 326 39.57 0.47 11.46
N ARG A 327 39.14 -0.80 11.47
CA ARG A 327 38.16 -1.30 12.45
C ARG A 327 38.71 -1.88 13.75
N ASP A 328 39.99 -2.28 13.79
CA ASP A 328 40.57 -2.89 15.00
C ASP A 328 41.98 -2.35 15.27
N GLU A 329 42.16 -1.75 16.46
CA GLU A 329 43.46 -1.41 17.07
C GLU A 329 44.18 -2.69 17.52
N ASP A 330 44.40 -3.62 16.60
CA ASP A 330 45.10 -4.85 16.91
C ASP A 330 46.59 -4.53 17.09
N VAL A 331 47.11 -4.73 18.30
CA VAL A 331 48.56 -4.69 18.61
C VAL A 331 49.35 -5.53 17.59
N SER A 332 48.75 -6.62 17.11
CA SER A 332 49.32 -7.48 16.07
C SER A 332 49.63 -6.76 14.75
N LYS A 333 48.88 -5.73 14.33
CA LYS A 333 49.14 -5.01 13.07
C LYS A 333 50.37 -4.11 13.19
N ILE A 334 50.51 -3.46 14.35
CA ILE A 334 51.67 -2.63 14.67
C ILE A 334 52.92 -3.51 14.77
N ASP A 335 52.81 -4.71 15.36
CA ASP A 335 53.92 -5.67 15.42
C ASP A 335 54.33 -6.17 14.03
N GLN A 336 53.38 -6.40 13.12
CA GLN A 336 53.67 -6.75 11.72
C GLN A 336 54.38 -5.61 10.99
N TYR A 337 53.92 -4.37 11.17
CA TYR A 337 54.58 -3.19 10.62
C TYR A 337 56.00 -3.01 11.19
N LYS A 338 56.17 -3.21 12.50
CA LYS A 338 57.48 -3.19 13.17
C LYS A 338 58.41 -4.27 12.62
N ALA A 339 57.93 -5.50 12.47
CA ALA A 339 58.73 -6.59 11.90
C ALA A 339 59.14 -6.29 10.45
N ALA A 340 58.22 -5.80 9.62
CA ALA A 340 58.48 -5.44 8.23
C ALA A 340 59.48 -4.27 8.10
N SER A 341 59.36 -3.25 8.95
CA SER A 341 60.30 -2.12 8.98
C SER A 341 61.71 -2.52 9.46
N ILE A 342 61.82 -3.41 10.45
CA ILE A 342 63.11 -3.96 10.88
C ILE A 342 63.79 -4.71 9.72
N LYS A 343 63.05 -5.57 9.01
CA LYS A 343 63.56 -6.30 7.84
C LYS A 343 63.95 -5.39 6.67
N LEU A 344 63.35 -4.20 6.58
CA LEU A 344 63.68 -3.23 5.53
C LEU A 344 64.98 -2.49 5.85
N LEU A 345 65.23 -2.21 7.13
CA LEU A 345 66.42 -1.49 7.60
C LEU A 345 67.65 -2.38 7.84
N PHE A 346 67.44 -3.64 8.21
CA PHE A 346 68.46 -4.65 8.51
C PHE A 346 68.23 -5.90 7.65
#